data_AF-A0A915V919-F1
#
_entry.id   AF-A0A915V919-F1
#
_cell.length_a   1.000
_cell.length_b   1.000
_cell.length_c   1.000
_cell.angle_alpha   90.00
_cell.angle_beta   90.00
_cell.angle_gamma   90.00
#
_symmetry.space_group_name_H-M   'P 1'
#
loop_
_entity.id
_entity.type
_entity.pdbx_description
1 polymer ?
#
loop_
_entity_poly.entity_id
_entity_poly.type
_entity_poly.pdbx_seq_one_letter_code
_entity_poly.pdbx_strand_id
1 'polypeptide(L)'
;MRDFPLTLSVLPDVLAVCRLDPTATIPDWATGEGFFSVTRTADELSIVCREAHVPGDVVCERGWRALKLHGPFDFGQVGILVSVVSPLAEAGIAIFVISTYDTDYVLVKAAQLESAVAALTRSGHAVEAARDSEVIAVKCAWRLPDDARIHAAFDAEVVEYDERQDRWLVRLTGVRSTDAPAEARALVEAQAGKWAYVPSEARRLGLTLPLKYETLTGRIRFFYAADPRERR
;
A
#
# COMPACT_ATOMS: atom_id res chain seq x y z
N MET A 1 1.40 -4.40 30.28
CA MET A 1 0.61 -4.31 29.03
C MET A 1 0.96 -5.54 28.21
N ARG A 2 0.05 -6.13 27.43
CA ARG A 2 0.46 -7.19 26.51
C ARG A 2 1.25 -6.52 25.39
N ASP A 3 2.51 -6.89 25.24
CA ASP A 3 3.33 -6.45 24.12
C ASP A 3 2.78 -7.11 22.86
N PHE A 4 2.15 -6.32 22.00
CA PHE A 4 1.75 -6.75 20.67
C PHE A 4 2.85 -6.30 19.71
N PRO A 5 3.76 -7.20 19.28
CA PRO A 5 4.71 -6.86 18.23
C PRO A 5 3.91 -6.52 16.96
N LEU A 6 4.21 -5.36 16.39
CA LEU A 6 3.55 -4.84 15.20
C LEU A 6 4.61 -4.65 14.12
N THR A 7 4.19 -4.74 12.86
CA THR A 7 5.00 -4.26 11.75
C THR A 7 4.51 -2.87 11.36
N LEU A 8 5.43 -1.95 11.13
CA LEU A 8 5.16 -0.60 10.64
C LEU A 8 6.00 -0.30 9.41
N SER A 9 5.45 0.42 8.45
CA SER A 9 6.22 0.94 7.31
C SER A 9 6.32 2.45 7.35
N VAL A 10 7.53 2.98 7.17
CA VAL A 10 7.79 4.41 7.00
C VAL A 10 7.46 4.80 5.57
N LEU A 11 6.41 5.59 5.35
CA LEU A 11 6.02 6.07 4.03
C LEU A 11 7.14 6.92 3.39
N PRO A 12 7.28 6.90 2.05
CA PRO A 12 8.39 7.53 1.35
C PRO A 12 8.33 9.06 1.45
N ASP A 13 7.12 9.61 1.46
CA ASP A 13 6.89 11.05 1.37
C ASP A 13 7.24 11.80 2.65
N VAL A 14 7.75 13.02 2.48
CA VAL A 14 7.76 14.05 3.52
C VAL A 14 6.44 14.81 3.44
N LEU A 15 5.78 14.94 4.57
CA LEU A 15 4.44 15.50 4.69
C LEU A 15 4.44 16.85 5.40
N ALA A 16 3.40 17.62 5.15
CA ALA A 16 3.08 18.85 5.86
C ALA A 16 1.65 18.82 6.39
N VAL A 17 1.42 19.41 7.56
CA VAL A 17 0.10 19.61 8.17
C VAL A 17 -0.27 21.08 7.98
N CYS A 18 -1.22 21.35 7.10
CA CYS A 18 -1.63 22.69 6.70
C CYS A 18 -2.94 23.08 7.37
N ARG A 19 -3.09 24.38 7.68
CA ARG A 19 -4.33 24.96 8.17
C ARG A 19 -4.88 25.96 7.17
N LEU A 20 -6.10 25.74 6.73
CA LEU A 20 -6.88 26.66 5.91
C LEU A 20 -8.14 27.12 6.66
N ASP A 21 -8.81 28.13 6.11
CA ASP A 21 -10.10 28.61 6.61
C ASP A 21 -11.16 27.47 6.64
N PRO A 22 -12.02 27.39 7.66
CA PRO A 22 -13.04 26.32 7.79
C PRO A 22 -14.03 26.26 6.63
N THR A 23 -14.16 27.33 5.84
CA THR A 23 -15.04 27.40 4.66
C THR A 23 -14.30 27.27 3.32
N ALA A 24 -12.96 27.21 3.34
CA ALA A 24 -12.16 27.08 2.12
C ALA A 24 -12.52 25.80 1.36
N THR A 25 -12.50 25.87 0.02
CA THR A 25 -12.58 24.67 -0.81
C THR A 25 -11.32 23.83 -0.64
N ILE A 26 -11.44 22.51 -0.80
CA ILE A 26 -10.26 21.62 -0.79
C ILE A 26 -9.43 21.96 -2.04
N PRO A 27 -8.16 22.35 -1.89
CA PRO A 27 -7.35 22.79 -3.01
C PRO A 27 -6.75 21.60 -3.78
N ASP A 28 -6.62 21.76 -5.10
CA ASP A 28 -6.14 20.68 -5.99
C ASP A 28 -4.71 20.21 -5.66
N TRP A 29 -3.87 21.07 -5.10
CA TRP A 29 -2.50 20.71 -4.69
C TRP A 29 -2.47 19.70 -3.52
N ALA A 30 -3.55 19.63 -2.73
CA ALA A 30 -3.61 18.76 -1.56
C ALA A 30 -3.99 17.31 -1.89
N THR A 31 -4.67 17.08 -3.01
CA THR A 31 -5.34 15.80 -3.33
C THR A 31 -4.70 15.07 -4.52
N GLY A 32 -3.40 15.26 -4.73
CA GLY A 32 -2.63 14.56 -5.75
C GLY A 32 -2.36 13.08 -5.40
N GLU A 33 -1.49 12.43 -6.18
CA GLU A 33 -1.01 11.09 -5.84
C GLU A 33 -0.34 11.06 -4.45
N GLY A 34 -0.33 9.90 -3.80
CA GLY A 34 0.31 9.69 -2.50
C GLY A 34 -0.62 9.82 -1.30
N PHE A 35 -0.02 9.93 -0.12
CA PHE A 35 -0.75 10.06 1.13
C PHE A 35 -1.30 11.48 1.29
N PHE A 36 -2.61 11.60 1.47
CA PHE A 36 -3.24 12.82 1.95
C PHE A 36 -4.41 12.52 2.91
N SER A 37 -4.71 13.48 3.77
CA SER A 37 -5.87 13.46 4.66
C SER A 37 -6.45 14.86 4.75
N VAL A 38 -7.78 14.96 4.72
CA VAL A 38 -8.49 16.24 4.80
C VAL A 38 -9.54 16.13 5.89
N THR A 39 -9.43 16.99 6.88
CA THR A 39 -10.37 17.07 8.01
C THR A 39 -10.91 18.47 8.10
N ARG A 40 -12.24 18.61 7.99
CA ARG A 40 -12.92 19.90 8.21
C ARG A 40 -13.59 19.88 9.58
N THR A 41 -13.31 20.91 10.37
CA THR A 41 -14.00 21.18 11.64
C THR A 41 -14.74 22.51 11.52
N ALA A 42 -15.38 22.96 12.62
CA ALA A 42 -15.94 24.31 12.67
C ALA A 42 -14.86 25.40 12.67
N ASP A 43 -13.63 25.05 13.07
CA ASP A 43 -12.54 26.00 13.31
C ASP A 43 -11.56 26.08 12.13
N GLU A 44 -11.39 25.00 11.37
CA GLU A 44 -10.41 24.95 10.27
C GLU A 44 -10.70 23.88 9.22
N LEU A 45 -10.00 24.01 8.09
CA LEU A 45 -9.74 22.91 7.17
C LEU A 45 -8.28 22.46 7.36
N SER A 46 -8.10 21.32 8.01
CA SER A 46 -6.80 20.69 8.25
C SER A 46 -6.46 19.73 7.12
N ILE A 47 -5.27 19.88 6.53
CA ILE A 47 -4.83 19.07 5.39
C ILE A 47 -3.45 18.50 5.68
N VAL A 48 -3.34 17.18 5.64
CA VAL A 48 -2.04 16.49 5.60
C VAL A 48 -1.79 16.04 4.18
N CYS A 49 -0.66 16.43 3.57
CA CYS A 49 -0.30 16.03 2.21
C CYS A 49 1.22 16.13 2.01
N ARG A 50 1.71 15.80 0.81
CA ARG A 50 3.13 15.96 0.44
C ARG A 50 3.60 17.39 0.63
N GLU A 51 4.67 17.57 1.39
CA GLU A 51 5.27 18.88 1.66
C GLU A 51 5.63 19.63 0.37
N ALA A 52 6.11 18.91 -0.64
CA ALA A 52 6.51 19.45 -1.93
C ALA A 52 5.36 20.09 -2.73
N HIS A 53 4.10 19.74 -2.43
CA HIS A 53 2.94 20.31 -3.11
C HIS A 53 2.41 21.57 -2.44
N VAL A 54 2.84 21.87 -1.21
CA VAL A 54 2.27 22.96 -0.41
C VAL A 54 2.87 24.31 -0.86
N PRO A 55 2.03 25.25 -1.34
CA PRO A 55 2.48 26.60 -1.69
C PRO A 55 3.19 27.33 -0.53
N GLY A 56 4.08 28.25 -0.86
CA GLY A 56 4.95 28.92 0.14
C GLY A 56 4.20 29.84 1.11
N ASP A 57 3.01 30.29 0.77
CA ASP A 57 2.16 31.20 1.54
C ASP A 57 1.15 30.47 2.45
N VAL A 58 1.04 29.14 2.34
CA VAL A 58 0.13 28.34 3.16
C VAL A 58 0.73 28.12 4.56
N VAL A 59 -0.06 28.44 5.59
CA VAL A 59 0.27 28.15 6.99
C VAL A 59 0.33 26.64 7.19
N CYS A 60 1.52 26.12 7.48
CA CYS A 60 1.73 24.70 7.66
C CYS A 60 2.92 24.35 8.56
N GLU A 61 2.82 23.20 9.20
CA GLU A 61 3.90 22.51 9.89
C GLU A 61 4.51 21.47 8.95
N ARG A 62 5.75 21.69 8.54
CA ARG A 62 6.48 20.87 7.56
C ARG A 62 7.35 19.79 8.23
N GLY A 63 7.92 18.91 7.42
CA GLY A 63 8.93 17.93 7.84
C GLY A 63 8.37 16.77 8.63
N TRP A 64 7.20 16.24 8.26
CA TRP A 64 6.63 15.04 8.89
C TRP A 64 6.91 13.77 8.09
N ARG A 65 7.08 12.65 8.78
CA ARG A 65 7.19 11.30 8.19
C ARG A 65 6.14 10.40 8.81
N ALA A 66 5.36 9.72 7.97
CA ALA A 66 4.29 8.84 8.41
C ALA A 66 4.79 7.40 8.59
N LEU A 67 4.44 6.77 9.71
CA LEU A 67 4.54 5.35 9.94
C LEU A 67 3.14 4.74 9.83
N LYS A 68 2.93 3.86 8.85
CA LYS A 68 1.70 3.07 8.68
C LYS A 68 1.77 1.83 9.57
N LEU A 69 0.74 1.59 10.38
CA LEU A 69 0.63 0.34 11.13
C LEU A 69 0.05 -0.75 10.22
N HIS A 70 0.60 -1.97 10.27
CA HIS A 70 0.08 -3.10 9.49
C HIS A 70 -0.88 -3.95 10.30
N GLY A 71 -2.11 -4.03 9.80
CA GLY A 71 -3.19 -4.88 10.32
C GLY A 71 -3.19 -6.31 9.73
N PRO A 72 -4.28 -7.07 9.94
CA PRO A 72 -5.62 -6.55 10.18
C PRO A 72 -5.88 -6.11 11.63
N PHE A 73 -6.57 -4.97 11.78
CA PHE A 73 -7.08 -4.49 13.07
C PHE A 73 -8.60 -4.45 13.01
N ASP A 74 -9.26 -5.10 13.98
CA ASP A 74 -10.71 -4.96 14.15
C ASP A 74 -11.01 -3.66 14.92
N PHE A 75 -12.13 -3.00 14.64
CA PHE A 75 -12.57 -1.78 15.33
C PHE A 75 -12.73 -1.98 16.84
N GLY A 76 -12.95 -3.22 17.30
CA GLY A 76 -13.00 -3.57 18.73
C GLY A 76 -11.64 -3.77 19.40
N GLN A 77 -10.53 -3.67 18.66
CA GLN A 77 -9.21 -4.02 19.16
C GLN A 77 -8.58 -2.85 19.93
N VAL A 78 -8.62 -2.95 21.25
CA VAL A 78 -8.12 -1.92 22.16
C VAL A 78 -6.61 -2.03 22.34
N GLY A 79 -5.92 -0.89 22.32
CA GLY A 79 -4.52 -0.78 22.76
C GLY A 79 -3.46 -0.89 21.68
N ILE A 80 -3.82 -1.08 20.40
CA ILE A 80 -2.87 -1.05 19.27
C ILE A 80 -2.18 0.31 19.18
N LEU A 81 -2.97 1.39 19.12
CA LEU A 81 -2.38 2.73 19.04
C LEU A 81 -1.54 3.02 20.28
N VAL A 82 -1.99 2.58 21.46
CA VAL A 82 -1.24 2.75 22.72
C VAL A 82 0.12 2.06 22.68
N SER A 83 0.23 0.84 22.14
CA SER A 83 1.52 0.15 22.05
C SER A 83 2.54 0.90 21.19
N VAL A 84 2.08 1.69 20.21
CA VAL A 84 2.94 2.53 19.36
C VAL A 84 3.19 3.91 19.97
N VAL A 85 2.17 4.58 20.52
CA VAL A 85 2.32 5.97 20.99
C VAL A 85 3.05 6.07 22.32
N SER A 86 2.91 5.08 23.22
CA SER A 86 3.58 5.06 24.53
C SER A 86 5.11 5.13 24.41
N PRO A 87 5.79 4.24 23.65
CA PRO A 87 7.25 4.31 23.56
C PRO A 87 7.76 5.56 22.83
N LEU A 88 6.97 6.14 21.91
CA LEU A 88 7.32 7.41 21.28
C LEU A 88 7.23 8.58 22.29
N ALA A 89 6.17 8.60 23.10
CA ALA A 89 6.00 9.60 24.15
C ALA A 89 7.10 9.49 25.22
N GLU A 90 7.44 8.27 25.66
CA GLU A 90 8.55 8.02 26.60
C GLU A 90 9.91 8.47 26.05
N ALA A 91 10.10 8.40 24.73
CA ALA A 91 11.29 8.92 24.05
C ALA A 91 11.26 10.44 23.80
N GLY A 92 10.20 11.16 24.22
CA GLY A 92 10.05 12.60 24.01
C GLY A 92 9.79 12.99 22.55
N ILE A 93 9.18 12.10 21.77
CA ILE A 93 8.93 12.30 20.34
C ILE A 93 7.51 12.83 20.16
N ALA A 94 7.39 13.99 19.53
CA ALA A 94 6.10 14.56 19.18
C ALA A 94 5.46 13.75 18.06
N ILE A 95 4.17 13.44 18.22
CA ILE A 95 3.40 12.63 17.28
C ILE A 95 2.19 13.40 16.74
N PHE A 96 1.76 13.03 15.54
CA PHE A 96 0.48 13.39 14.96
C PHE A 96 -0.19 12.11 14.44
N VAL A 97 -1.43 11.83 14.82
CA VAL A 97 -2.08 10.54 14.49
C VAL A 97 -3.24 10.76 13.52
N ILE A 98 -3.31 9.89 12.50
CA ILE A 98 -4.43 9.82 11.57
C ILE A 98 -4.95 8.39 11.58
N SER A 99 -6.16 8.21 12.09
CA SER A 99 -6.90 6.95 11.97
C SER A 99 -7.71 6.94 10.68
N THR A 100 -7.69 5.80 9.99
CA THR A 100 -8.51 5.54 8.79
C THR A 100 -9.43 4.36 9.06
N TYR A 101 -10.21 3.95 8.05
CA TYR A 101 -11.05 2.76 8.17
C TYR A 101 -10.21 1.48 8.38
N ASP A 102 -9.09 1.34 7.68
CA ASP A 102 -8.31 0.10 7.68
C ASP A 102 -7.21 0.06 8.73
N THR A 103 -6.60 1.22 9.04
CA THR A 103 -5.44 1.30 9.92
C THR A 103 -5.18 2.71 10.44
N ASP A 104 -4.23 2.82 11.35
CA ASP A 104 -3.68 4.08 11.86
C ASP A 104 -2.34 4.43 11.21
N TYR A 105 -2.09 5.74 11.14
CA TYR A 105 -0.83 6.33 10.75
C TYR A 105 -0.32 7.22 11.88
N VAL A 106 0.91 6.98 12.32
CA VAL A 106 1.58 7.82 13.32
C VAL A 106 2.66 8.61 12.61
N LEU A 107 2.53 9.93 12.61
CA LEU A 107 3.49 10.86 12.02
C LEU A 107 4.45 11.35 13.10
N VAL A 108 5.73 11.41 12.76
CA VAL A 108 6.80 11.99 13.58
C VAL A 108 7.55 13.05 12.75
N LYS A 109 8.23 13.99 13.40
CA LYS A 109 9.11 14.91 12.66
C LYS A 109 10.25 14.11 12.00
N ALA A 110 10.59 14.47 10.76
CA ALA A 110 11.64 13.82 9.98
C ALA A 110 12.98 13.79 10.72
N ALA A 111 13.30 14.87 11.44
CA ALA A 111 14.49 14.97 12.29
C ALA A 111 14.50 14.01 13.49
N GLN A 112 13.33 13.48 13.89
CA GLN A 112 13.19 12.51 14.99
C GLN A 112 12.92 11.09 14.49
N LEU A 113 12.90 10.85 13.18
CA LEU A 113 12.52 9.56 12.61
C LEU A 113 13.42 8.42 13.10
N GLU A 114 14.74 8.60 13.08
CA GLU A 114 15.67 7.55 13.53
C GLU A 114 15.45 7.19 15.02
N SER A 115 15.27 8.21 15.87
CA SER A 115 14.95 8.02 17.28
C SER A 115 13.60 7.32 17.48
N ALA A 116 12.60 7.63 16.65
CA ALA A 116 11.29 6.99 16.67
C ALA A 116 11.37 5.51 16.30
N VAL A 117 12.07 5.19 15.20
CA VAL A 117 12.34 3.81 14.79
C VAL A 117 13.04 3.05 15.91
N ALA A 118 14.10 3.63 16.48
CA ALA A 118 14.84 2.99 17.57
C ALA A 118 13.98 2.75 18.82
N ALA A 119 13.09 3.69 19.18
CA ALA A 119 12.16 3.53 20.30
C ALA A 119 11.16 2.38 20.05
N LEU A 120 10.54 2.37 18.87
CA LEU A 120 9.57 1.34 18.49
C LEU A 120 10.21 -0.05 18.41
N THR A 121 11.42 -0.15 17.86
CA THR A 121 12.15 -1.42 17.79
C THR A 121 12.56 -1.93 19.17
N ARG A 122 12.97 -1.05 20.10
CA ARG A 122 13.23 -1.45 21.50
C ARG A 122 11.99 -1.98 22.21
N SER A 123 10.81 -1.51 21.82
CA SER A 123 9.52 -1.99 22.32
C SER A 123 9.00 -3.24 21.60
N GLY A 124 9.79 -3.84 20.71
CA GLY A 124 9.48 -5.11 20.05
C GLY A 124 8.73 -4.98 18.72
N HIS A 125 8.58 -3.77 18.17
CA HIS A 125 7.98 -3.58 16.85
C HIS A 125 9.02 -3.72 15.72
N ALA A 126 8.60 -4.27 14.59
CA ALA A 126 9.36 -4.23 13.35
C ALA A 126 9.03 -2.92 12.61
N VAL A 127 10.05 -2.18 12.19
CA VAL A 127 9.89 -0.98 11.38
C VAL A 127 10.72 -1.10 10.12
N GLU A 128 10.09 -0.92 8.98
CA GLU A 128 10.71 -1.01 7.67
C GLU A 128 10.42 0.24 6.84
N ALA A 129 11.24 0.52 5.83
CA ALA A 129 10.88 1.51 4.84
C ALA A 129 9.68 0.98 4.04
N ALA A 130 8.65 1.81 3.83
CA ALA A 130 7.65 1.52 2.84
C ALA A 130 8.38 1.40 1.50
N ARG A 131 8.31 0.20 0.92
CA ARG A 131 8.68 0.04 -0.48
C ARG A 131 7.57 0.77 -1.23
N ASP A 132 7.92 1.66 -2.15
CA ASP A 132 6.96 2.04 -3.18
C ASP A 132 6.45 0.72 -3.74
N SER A 133 5.15 0.48 -3.57
CA SER A 133 4.46 -0.67 -4.15
C SER A 133 4.57 -0.49 -5.66
N GLU A 134 5.70 -0.91 -6.22
CA GLU A 134 5.98 -0.78 -7.63
C GLU A 134 4.88 -1.55 -8.34
N VAL A 135 4.06 -0.86 -9.12
CA VAL A 135 3.01 -1.50 -9.90
C VAL A 135 3.57 -1.79 -11.29
N ILE A 136 3.58 -3.06 -11.67
CA ILE A 136 3.91 -3.50 -13.02
C ILE A 136 2.66 -3.99 -13.74
N ALA A 137 2.67 -3.90 -15.07
CA ALA A 137 1.63 -4.50 -15.90
C ALA A 137 1.95 -5.98 -16.15
N VAL A 138 1.11 -6.89 -15.66
CA VAL A 138 1.21 -8.33 -15.93
C VAL A 138 0.26 -8.68 -17.06
N LYS A 139 0.81 -9.00 -18.23
CA LYS A 139 0.02 -9.44 -19.40
C LYS A 139 -0.09 -10.95 -19.40
N CYS A 140 -1.30 -11.44 -19.65
CA CYS A 140 -1.63 -12.86 -19.72
C CYS A 140 -2.34 -13.15 -21.03
N ALA A 141 -2.09 -14.33 -21.60
CA ALA A 141 -2.84 -14.87 -22.72
C ALA A 141 -3.30 -16.28 -22.41
N TRP A 142 -4.61 -16.54 -22.50
CA TRP A 142 -5.17 -17.87 -22.35
C TRP A 142 -5.57 -18.45 -23.69
N ARG A 143 -5.24 -19.72 -23.92
CA ARG A 143 -5.85 -20.52 -24.98
C ARG A 143 -7.11 -21.19 -24.45
N LEU A 144 -8.25 -20.89 -25.08
CA LEU A 144 -9.56 -21.48 -24.81
C LEU A 144 -9.68 -22.88 -25.43
N PRO A 145 -10.68 -23.69 -25.04
CA PRO A 145 -10.85 -25.06 -25.57
C PRO A 145 -11.09 -25.14 -27.09
N ASP A 146 -11.59 -24.07 -27.69
CA ASP A 146 -11.81 -23.91 -29.14
C ASP A 146 -10.60 -23.31 -29.89
N ASP A 147 -9.42 -23.32 -29.25
CA ASP A 147 -8.17 -22.71 -29.71
C ASP A 147 -8.17 -21.18 -29.83
N ALA A 148 -9.27 -20.50 -29.51
CA ALA A 148 -9.30 -19.05 -29.43
C ALA A 148 -8.36 -18.53 -28.34
N ARG A 149 -7.87 -17.29 -28.51
CA ARG A 149 -6.99 -16.63 -27.54
C ARG A 149 -7.68 -15.41 -26.95
N ILE A 150 -7.59 -15.31 -25.63
CA ILE A 150 -7.98 -14.12 -24.89
C ILE A 150 -6.78 -13.57 -24.13
N HIS A 151 -6.72 -12.26 -24.01
CA HIS A 151 -5.65 -11.50 -23.41
C HIS A 151 -6.21 -10.61 -22.32
N ALA A 152 -5.46 -10.50 -21.23
CA ALA A 152 -5.70 -9.48 -20.23
C ALA A 152 -4.39 -8.89 -19.73
N ALA A 153 -4.43 -7.63 -19.34
CA ALA A 153 -3.38 -6.98 -18.58
C ALA A 153 -3.91 -6.66 -17.19
N PHE A 154 -3.12 -6.94 -16.18
CA PHE A 154 -3.41 -6.62 -14.79
C PHE A 154 -2.41 -5.58 -14.29
N ASP A 155 -2.87 -4.68 -13.45
CA ASP A 155 -1.98 -3.99 -12.53
C ASP A 155 -1.60 -4.97 -11.43
N ALA A 156 -0.30 -5.04 -11.13
CA ALA A 156 0.22 -5.93 -10.13
C ALA A 156 1.25 -5.22 -9.27
N GLU A 157 0.99 -5.19 -7.96
CA GLU A 157 1.92 -4.71 -6.96
C GLU A 157 3.09 -5.71 -6.83
N VAL A 158 4.32 -5.22 -6.98
CA VAL A 158 5.54 -5.98 -6.74
C VAL A 158 5.75 -6.08 -5.23
N VAL A 159 5.79 -7.32 -4.76
CA VAL A 159 5.94 -7.62 -3.33
C VAL A 159 7.40 -7.93 -3.01
N GLU A 160 8.01 -8.83 -3.78
CA GLU A 160 9.36 -9.33 -3.50
C GLU A 160 10.04 -9.83 -4.77
N TYR A 161 11.37 -9.81 -4.78
CA TYR A 161 12.18 -10.48 -5.80
C TYR A 161 12.78 -11.77 -5.25
N ASP A 162 12.54 -12.89 -5.93
CA ASP A 162 13.17 -14.18 -5.65
C ASP A 162 14.43 -14.33 -6.51
N GLU A 163 15.58 -13.92 -5.97
CA GLU A 163 16.88 -13.97 -6.66
C GLU A 163 17.27 -15.39 -7.09
N ARG A 164 16.80 -16.42 -6.37
CA ARG A 164 17.17 -17.82 -6.65
C ARG A 164 16.47 -18.36 -7.89
N GLN A 165 15.28 -17.83 -8.19
CA GLN A 165 14.44 -18.28 -9.30
C GLN A 165 14.19 -17.20 -10.35
N ASP A 166 14.87 -16.05 -10.24
CA ASP A 166 14.81 -14.93 -11.18
C ASP A 166 13.37 -14.50 -11.51
N ARG A 167 12.59 -14.23 -10.47
CA ARG A 167 11.15 -13.93 -10.60
C ARG A 167 10.67 -12.99 -9.51
N TRP A 168 9.64 -12.22 -9.81
CA TRP A 168 8.94 -11.37 -8.85
C TRP A 168 7.76 -12.12 -8.25
N LEU A 169 7.55 -11.97 -6.95
CA LEU A 169 6.24 -12.18 -6.35
C LEU A 169 5.44 -10.90 -6.52
N VAL A 170 4.24 -11.03 -7.07
CA VAL A 170 3.32 -9.91 -7.28
C VAL A 170 1.93 -10.23 -6.76
N ARG A 171 1.17 -9.19 -6.43
CA ARG A 171 -0.27 -9.27 -6.16
C ARG A 171 -1.03 -8.50 -7.23
N LEU A 172 -1.93 -9.18 -7.94
CA LEU A 172 -2.79 -8.54 -8.94
C LEU A 172 -3.77 -7.62 -8.22
N THR A 173 -3.81 -6.34 -8.56
CA THR A 173 -4.69 -5.35 -7.91
C THR A 173 -5.96 -5.10 -8.73
N GLY A 174 -5.87 -5.17 -10.06
CA GLY A 174 -7.02 -4.96 -10.94
C GLY A 174 -6.76 -5.31 -12.39
N VAL A 175 -7.83 -5.46 -13.18
CA VAL A 175 -7.73 -5.64 -14.63
C VAL A 175 -7.56 -4.27 -15.28
N ARG A 176 -6.42 -4.06 -15.94
CA ARG A 176 -6.13 -2.86 -16.74
C ARG A 176 -6.84 -2.89 -18.09
N SER A 177 -6.86 -4.05 -18.74
CA SER A 177 -7.53 -4.25 -20.03
C SER A 177 -7.79 -5.72 -20.29
N THR A 178 -8.84 -6.06 -21.04
CA THR A 178 -9.10 -7.44 -21.49
C THR A 178 -9.86 -7.43 -22.81
N ASP A 179 -9.55 -8.36 -23.71
CA ASP A 179 -10.32 -8.63 -24.93
C ASP A 179 -11.30 -9.81 -24.75
N ALA A 180 -11.39 -10.36 -23.53
CA ALA A 180 -12.20 -11.54 -23.26
C ALA A 180 -13.70 -11.28 -23.53
N PRO A 181 -14.41 -12.24 -24.16
CA PRO A 181 -15.85 -12.17 -24.32
C PRO A 181 -16.55 -12.16 -22.96
N ALA A 182 -17.80 -11.71 -22.92
CA ALA A 182 -18.55 -11.52 -21.67
C ALA A 182 -18.57 -12.77 -20.77
N GLU A 183 -18.67 -13.95 -21.39
CA GLU A 183 -18.65 -15.26 -20.72
C GLU A 183 -17.34 -15.58 -20.00
N ALA A 184 -16.20 -15.12 -20.50
CA ALA A 184 -14.87 -15.35 -19.91
C ALA A 184 -14.38 -14.15 -19.07
N ARG A 185 -14.97 -12.96 -19.27
CA ARG A 185 -14.57 -11.73 -18.59
C ARG A 185 -14.67 -11.82 -17.07
N ALA A 186 -15.76 -12.39 -16.55
CA ALA A 186 -15.93 -12.59 -15.11
C ALA A 186 -14.83 -13.49 -14.51
N LEU A 187 -14.37 -14.51 -15.25
CA LEU A 187 -13.27 -15.38 -14.81
C LEU A 187 -11.92 -14.64 -14.80
N VAL A 188 -11.70 -13.74 -15.76
CA VAL A 188 -10.50 -12.88 -15.81
C VAL A 188 -10.50 -11.89 -14.64
N GLU A 189 -11.62 -11.20 -14.42
CA GLU A 189 -11.78 -10.24 -13.32
C GLU A 189 -11.64 -10.91 -11.95
N ALA A 190 -12.11 -12.15 -11.80
CA ALA A 190 -11.93 -12.95 -10.59
C ALA A 190 -10.46 -13.35 -10.30
N GLN A 191 -9.50 -13.03 -11.17
CA GLN A 191 -8.09 -13.17 -10.87
C GLN A 191 -7.50 -11.98 -10.10
N ALA A 192 -8.17 -10.81 -10.10
CA ALA A 192 -7.76 -9.69 -9.27
C ALA A 192 -7.76 -10.08 -7.77
N GLY A 193 -6.81 -9.51 -7.02
CA GLY A 193 -6.55 -9.84 -5.63
C GLY A 193 -5.66 -11.07 -5.40
N LYS A 194 -5.42 -11.89 -6.43
CA LYS A 194 -4.58 -13.09 -6.33
C LYS A 194 -3.10 -12.77 -6.46
N TRP A 195 -2.28 -13.71 -6.01
CA TRP A 195 -0.83 -13.64 -6.00
C TRP A 195 -0.24 -14.44 -7.16
N ALA A 196 0.91 -14.02 -7.69
CA ALA A 196 1.57 -14.70 -8.79
C ALA A 196 3.09 -14.59 -8.65
N TYR A 197 3.81 -15.64 -9.07
CA TYR A 197 5.20 -15.47 -9.44
C TYR A 197 5.27 -15.12 -10.92
N VAL A 198 5.91 -14.01 -11.27
CA VAL A 198 6.12 -13.57 -12.65
C VAL A 198 7.60 -13.49 -12.97
N PRO A 199 8.06 -13.88 -14.17
CA PRO A 199 9.45 -13.76 -14.58
C PRO A 199 9.98 -12.34 -14.41
N SER A 200 11.28 -12.20 -14.13
CA SER A 200 11.85 -10.88 -13.84
C SER A 200 11.71 -9.88 -15.00
N GLU A 201 11.62 -10.39 -16.22
CA GLU A 201 11.45 -9.67 -17.48
C GLU A 201 10.05 -9.08 -17.68
N ALA A 202 9.05 -9.55 -16.92
CA ALA A 202 7.69 -8.98 -16.93
C ALA A 202 7.72 -7.48 -16.60
N ARG A 203 8.73 -7.03 -15.83
CA ARG A 203 8.98 -5.63 -15.48
C ARG A 203 9.47 -4.78 -16.67
N ARG A 204 10.14 -5.35 -17.67
CA ARG A 204 10.92 -4.58 -18.66
C ARG A 204 10.52 -4.74 -20.13
N LEU A 205 9.70 -5.72 -20.51
CA LEU A 205 9.57 -6.07 -21.95
C LEU A 205 8.15 -6.31 -22.47
N GLY A 206 7.10 -5.99 -21.73
CA GLY A 206 5.73 -6.22 -22.21
C GLY A 206 5.45 -7.70 -22.53
N LEU A 207 6.19 -8.60 -21.87
CA LEU A 207 6.06 -10.05 -21.96
C LEU A 207 4.63 -10.47 -21.61
N THR A 208 4.06 -11.35 -22.43
CA THR A 208 2.74 -11.94 -22.18
C THR A 208 2.91 -13.36 -21.68
N LEU A 209 2.41 -13.63 -20.48
CA LEU A 209 2.45 -14.95 -19.86
C LEU A 209 1.47 -15.89 -20.57
N PRO A 210 1.95 -16.97 -21.20
CA PRO A 210 1.07 -17.96 -21.81
C PRO A 210 0.47 -18.86 -20.73
N LEU A 211 -0.85 -18.83 -20.61
CA LEU A 211 -1.62 -19.57 -19.62
C LEU A 211 -2.61 -20.51 -20.32
N LYS A 212 -3.01 -21.58 -19.62
CA LYS A 212 -4.03 -22.52 -20.12
C LYS A 212 -5.40 -22.18 -19.54
N TYR A 213 -6.49 -22.42 -20.27
CA TYR A 213 -7.87 -22.15 -19.81
C TYR A 213 -8.19 -22.75 -18.42
N GLU A 214 -7.56 -23.87 -18.07
CA GLU A 214 -7.63 -24.51 -16.75
C GLU A 214 -7.22 -23.58 -15.61
N THR A 215 -6.39 -22.57 -15.88
CA THR A 215 -5.99 -21.57 -14.88
C THR A 215 -7.11 -20.58 -14.57
N LEU A 216 -7.93 -20.21 -15.56
CA LEU A 216 -9.11 -19.36 -15.34
C LEU A 216 -10.19 -20.09 -14.54
N THR A 217 -10.37 -21.38 -14.82
CA THR A 217 -11.36 -22.23 -14.16
C THR A 217 -10.87 -22.83 -12.83
N GLY A 218 -9.65 -22.49 -12.40
CA GLY A 218 -9.07 -22.96 -11.13
C GLY A 218 -8.63 -24.43 -11.12
N ARG A 219 -8.69 -25.13 -12.26
CA ARG A 219 -8.21 -26.51 -12.42
C ARG A 219 -6.68 -26.62 -12.35
N ILE A 220 -5.95 -25.60 -12.80
CA ILE A 220 -4.50 -25.44 -12.62
C ILE A 220 -4.25 -24.13 -11.89
N ARG A 221 -3.36 -24.13 -10.89
CA ARG A 221 -3.05 -22.91 -10.14
C ARG A 221 -1.79 -22.25 -10.69
N PHE A 222 -1.99 -21.14 -11.39
CA PHE A 222 -0.93 -20.17 -11.68
C PHE A 222 -0.99 -19.00 -10.69
N PHE A 223 -2.21 -18.58 -10.35
CA PHE A 223 -2.49 -17.58 -9.34
C PHE A 223 -2.88 -18.22 -8.01
N TYR A 224 -2.34 -17.69 -6.92
CA TYR A 224 -2.57 -18.15 -5.55
C TYR A 224 -3.61 -17.26 -4.87
N ALA A 225 -4.53 -17.87 -4.12
CA ALA A 225 -5.58 -17.13 -3.42
C ALA A 225 -5.08 -16.37 -2.17
N ALA A 226 -3.90 -16.72 -1.67
CA ALA A 226 -3.23 -16.10 -0.53
C ALA A 226 -1.71 -16.05 -0.80
N ASP A 227 -0.97 -15.32 0.03
CA ASP A 227 0.48 -15.19 -0.11
C ASP A 227 1.15 -16.59 -0.11
N PRO A 228 1.83 -16.99 -1.19
CA PRO A 228 2.44 -18.31 -1.28
C PRO A 228 3.62 -18.50 -0.30
N ARG A 229 4.14 -17.43 0.31
CA ARG A 229 5.25 -17.49 1.29
C ARG A 229 4.79 -17.98 2.67
N GLU A 230 3.52 -17.77 3.02
CA GLU A 230 2.96 -18.15 4.32
C GLU A 230 2.63 -19.65 4.44
N ARG A 231 2.76 -20.42 3.35
CA ARG A 231 2.52 -21.86 3.32
C ARG A 231 3.75 -22.71 3.69
N ARG A 232 4.73 -22.12 4.38
CA ARG A 232 5.98 -22.77 4.77
C ARG A 232 5.95 -23.28 6.20
#